data_AF-A0A7S4C6N0-F1
#
_entry.id   AF-A0A7S4C6N0-F1
#
_cell.length_a   1.000
_cell.length_b   1.000
_cell.length_c   1.000
_cell.angle_alpha   90.00
_cell.angle_beta   90.00
_cell.angle_gamma   90.00
#
_symmetry.space_group_name_H-M   'P 1'
#
loop_
_entity.id
_entity.type
_entity.pdbx_description
1 polymer ?
#
loop_
_entity_poly.entity_id
_entity_poly.type
_entity_poly.pdbx_seq_one_letter_code
_entity_poly.pdbx_strand_id
1 'polypeptide(L)'
;MLEKSASYALRSGHEGCRTLVLGFCCTSHNPRLSKQGAEMCRELSDAGWLRLLAPIHDTKNAADFVMAFWAGWLHERLQLSTRFVMLSTDIHLDRTVCDLLAAQGRSVVSNPESLHQ
;
A
#
# COMPACT_ATOMS: atom_id res chain seq x y z
N MET A 1 0.55 -4.81 9.13
CA MET A 1 0.06 -4.48 7.77
C MET A 1 1.23 -4.23 6.83
N LEU A 2 2.09 -3.25 7.11
CA LEU A 2 3.27 -2.97 6.27
C LEU A 2 4.16 -4.20 6.02
N GLU A 3 4.46 -5.02 7.03
CA GLU A 3 5.23 -6.26 6.84
C GLU A 3 4.57 -7.27 5.91
N LYS A 4 3.23 -7.38 5.97
CA LYS A 4 2.48 -8.28 5.10
C LYS A 4 2.53 -7.77 3.65
N SER A 5 2.40 -6.46 3.46
CA SER A 5 2.58 -5.82 2.15
C SER A 5 3.98 -6.04 1.59
N ALA A 6 5.01 -5.88 2.43
CA ALA A 6 6.39 -6.08 2.05
C ALA A 6 6.69 -7.54 1.69
N SER A 7 6.26 -8.48 2.54
CA SER A 7 6.42 -9.92 2.28
C SER A 7 5.73 -10.33 1.00
N TYR A 8 4.52 -9.85 0.75
CA TYR A 8 3.81 -10.11 -0.49
C TYR A 8 4.54 -9.59 -1.72
N ALA A 9 5.00 -8.34 -1.68
CA ALA A 9 5.72 -7.73 -2.80
C ALA A 9 7.02 -8.50 -3.12
N LEU A 10 7.72 -9.00 -2.10
CA LEU A 10 8.90 -9.86 -2.27
C LEU A 10 8.54 -11.24 -2.84
N ARG A 11 7.50 -11.90 -2.32
CA ARG A 11 7.06 -13.23 -2.82
C ARG A 11 6.57 -13.21 -4.26
N SER A 12 5.88 -12.15 -4.67
CA SER A 12 5.38 -12.01 -6.04
C SER A 12 6.48 -11.70 -7.07
N GLY A 13 7.74 -11.56 -6.63
CA GLY A 13 8.88 -11.25 -7.50
C GLY A 13 8.77 -9.84 -8.05
N HIS A 14 9.35 -8.86 -7.36
CA HIS A 14 9.32 -7.46 -7.79
C HIS A 14 9.95 -7.26 -9.19
N GLU A 15 10.93 -8.08 -9.59
CA GLU A 15 11.49 -8.10 -10.95
C GLU A 15 10.50 -8.63 -12.02
N GLY A 16 9.59 -9.53 -11.65
CA GLY A 16 8.59 -10.11 -12.56
C GLY A 16 7.23 -9.40 -12.57
N CYS A 17 6.82 -8.79 -11.45
CA CYS A 17 5.45 -8.30 -11.23
C CYS A 17 5.29 -6.77 -11.12
N ARG A 18 6.37 -5.97 -11.15
CA ARG A 18 6.30 -4.49 -11.08
C ARG A 18 5.42 -3.95 -9.93
N THR A 19 5.45 -4.59 -8.76
CA THR A 19 4.60 -4.24 -7.61
C THR A 19 5.18 -3.07 -6.84
N LEU A 20 4.50 -1.91 -6.88
CA LEU A 20 4.79 -0.76 -6.02
C LEU A 20 3.99 -0.85 -4.72
N VAL A 21 4.68 -0.80 -3.57
CA VAL A 21 4.08 -0.73 -2.24
C VAL A 21 4.05 0.74 -1.80
N LEU A 22 2.84 1.24 -1.54
CA LEU A 22 2.63 2.50 -0.85
C LEU A 22 2.23 2.22 0.60
N GLY A 23 3.07 2.67 1.54
CA GLY A 23 2.80 2.53 2.96
C GLY A 23 2.71 3.89 3.63
N PHE A 24 1.65 4.14 4.40
CA PHE A 24 1.59 5.30 5.27
C PHE A 24 2.24 4.97 6.62
N CYS A 25 3.11 5.86 7.11
CA CYS A 25 3.68 5.75 8.44
C CYS A 25 3.78 7.14 9.08
N CYS A 26 3.08 7.35 10.20
CA CYS A 26 3.13 8.60 10.95
C CYS A 26 4.46 8.80 11.69
N THR A 27 5.24 7.73 11.90
CA THR A 27 6.53 7.79 12.59
C THR A 27 7.62 7.05 11.82
N SER A 28 8.83 7.61 11.81
CA SER A 28 10.03 6.94 11.27
C SER A 28 10.44 5.72 12.12
N HIS A 29 10.02 5.68 13.39
CA HIS A 29 10.18 4.51 14.26
C HIS A 29 8.83 3.85 14.52
N ASN A 30 8.65 2.65 13.96
CA ASN A 30 7.48 1.81 14.25
C ASN A 30 7.92 0.63 15.14
N PRO A 31 7.67 0.68 16.46
CA PRO A 31 8.10 -0.37 17.39
C PRO A 31 7.37 -1.70 17.18
N ARG A 32 6.34 -1.73 16.32
CA ARG A 32 5.60 -2.95 15.95
C ARG A 32 6.21 -3.66 14.75
N LEU A 33 7.27 -3.11 14.15
CA LEU A 33 7.99 -3.73 13.05
C LEU A 33 9.06 -4.67 13.62
N SER A 34 8.95 -5.95 13.29
CA SER A 34 9.98 -6.95 13.56
C SER A 34 11.27 -6.62 12.80
N LYS A 35 12.40 -7.16 13.26
CA LYS A 35 13.69 -7.00 12.57
C LYS A 35 13.63 -7.49 11.12
N GLN A 36 13.02 -8.65 10.90
CA GLN A 36 12.83 -9.22 9.56
C GLN A 36 11.93 -8.32 8.70
N GLY A 37 10.84 -7.79 9.26
CA GLY A 37 9.97 -6.83 8.59
C GLY A 37 10.69 -5.55 8.17
N ALA A 38 11.57 -5.04 9.03
CA ALA A 38 12.40 -3.88 8.74
C ALA A 38 13.39 -4.15 7.60
N GLU A 39 14.04 -5.32 7.60
CA GLU A 39 14.95 -5.73 6.52
C GLU A 39 14.22 -5.84 5.17
N MET A 40 13.03 -6.46 5.13
CA MET A 40 12.19 -6.54 3.93
C MET A 40 11.77 -5.16 3.41
N CYS A 41 11.36 -4.25 4.31
CA CYS A 41 10.99 -2.89 3.91
C CYS A 41 12.19 -2.13 3.36
N ARG A 42 13.37 -2.31 3.95
CA ARG A 42 14.61 -1.69 3.45
C ARG A 42 14.96 -2.20 2.05
N GLU A 43 14.91 -3.51 1.83
CA GLU A 43 15.17 -4.11 0.51
C GLU A 43 14.24 -3.52 -0.57
N LEU A 44 12.94 -3.46 -0.29
CA LEU A 44 11.98 -2.86 -1.22
C LEU A 44 12.22 -1.36 -1.42
N SER A 45 12.62 -0.63 -0.39
CA SER A 45 12.92 0.79 -0.47
C SER A 45 14.15 1.05 -1.35
N ASP A 46 15.23 0.31 -1.11
CA ASP A 46 16.50 0.43 -1.84
C ASP A 46 16.31 0.08 -3.32
N ALA A 47 15.43 -0.88 -3.62
CA ALA A 47 15.05 -1.24 -4.98
C ALA A 47 13.98 -0.30 -5.62
N GLY A 48 13.49 0.71 -4.89
CA GLY A 48 12.52 1.69 -5.39
C GLY A 48 11.05 1.21 -5.43
N TRP A 49 10.77 0.05 -4.85
CA TRP A 49 9.45 -0.59 -4.81
C TRP A 49 8.65 -0.30 -3.54
N LEU A 50 9.22 0.39 -2.56
CA LEU A 50 8.51 0.92 -1.40
C LEU A 50 8.59 2.45 -1.37
N ARG A 51 7.44 3.09 -1.19
CA ARG A 51 7.35 4.51 -0.81
C ARG A 51 6.63 4.62 0.52
N LEU A 52 7.35 5.16 1.50
CA LEU A 52 6.77 5.53 2.79
C LEU A 52 6.26 6.96 2.71
N LEU A 53 4.96 7.11 2.93
CA LEU A 53 4.28 8.38 2.94
C LEU A 53 4.11 8.82 4.40
N ALA A 54 4.66 9.99 4.73
CA ALA A 54 4.53 10.63 6.02
C ALA A 54 3.92 12.03 5.82
N PRO A 55 2.86 12.40 6.56
CA PRO A 55 2.28 13.73 6.44
C PRO A 55 3.17 14.72 7.19
N ILE A 56 3.21 15.97 6.72
CA ILE A 56 3.89 17.06 7.43
C ILE A 56 3.16 17.39 8.75
N HIS A 57 1.83 17.17 8.78
CA HIS A 57 0.99 17.36 9.95
C HIS A 57 0.20 16.08 10.23
N ASP A 58 0.37 15.53 11.42
CA ASP A 58 -0.39 14.36 11.88
C ASP A 58 -1.75 14.80 12.44
N THR A 59 -2.69 15.08 11.54
CA THR A 59 -4.08 15.40 11.89
C THR A 59 -4.97 14.18 11.73
N LYS A 60 -6.12 14.19 12.42
CA LYS A 60 -7.15 13.16 12.25
C LYS A 60 -7.46 12.95 10.75
N ASN A 61 -7.49 11.68 10.32
CA ASN A 61 -7.73 11.24 8.94
C ASN A 61 -6.65 11.64 7.91
N ALA A 62 -5.47 12.12 8.32
CA ALA A 62 -4.38 12.44 7.39
C ALA A 62 -3.94 11.21 6.58
N ALA A 63 -3.88 10.04 7.22
CA ALA A 63 -3.58 8.77 6.55
C ALA A 63 -4.59 8.45 5.45
N ASP A 64 -5.88 8.56 5.76
CA ASP A 64 -6.98 8.24 4.86
C ASP A 64 -6.96 9.16 3.64
N PHE A 65 -6.77 10.46 3.86
CA PHE A 65 -6.65 11.45 2.79
C PHE A 65 -5.45 11.14 1.88
N VAL A 66 -4.27 10.92 2.46
CA VAL A 66 -3.06 10.64 1.69
C VAL A 66 -3.23 9.36 0.85
N MET A 67 -3.79 8.30 1.44
CA MET A 67 -4.03 7.04 0.73
C MET A 67 -5.05 7.21 -0.40
N ALA A 68 -6.16 7.90 -0.15
CA ALA A 68 -7.18 8.17 -1.18
C ALA A 68 -6.64 9.05 -2.31
N PHE A 69 -5.86 10.09 -1.98
CA PHE A 69 -5.20 10.96 -2.95
C PHE A 69 -4.26 10.15 -3.87
N TRP A 70 -3.38 9.34 -3.28
CA TRP A 70 -2.44 8.54 -4.08
C TRP A 70 -3.13 7.48 -4.92
N ALA A 71 -4.19 6.85 -4.41
CA ALA A 71 -4.99 5.91 -5.20
C ALA A 71 -5.59 6.59 -6.45
N GLY A 72 -6.18 7.78 -6.29
CA GLY A 72 -6.71 8.56 -7.41
C GLY A 72 -5.62 9.04 -8.38
N TRP A 73 -4.50 9.55 -7.85
CA TRP A 73 -3.39 10.04 -8.68
C TRP A 73 -2.75 8.92 -9.51
N LEU A 74 -2.58 7.74 -8.91
CA LEU A 74 -2.06 6.55 -9.59
C LEU A 74 -3.05 5.97 -10.58
N HIS A 75 -4.35 5.98 -10.27
CA HIS A 75 -5.39 5.54 -11.19
C HIS A 75 -5.20 6.20 -12.56
N GLU A 76 -5.10 7.52 -12.64
CA GLU A 76 -4.98 8.23 -13.91
C GLU A 76 -3.71 7.89 -14.71
N ARG A 77 -2.66 7.41 -14.05
CA ARG A 77 -1.31 7.27 -14.64
C ARG A 77 -0.92 5.82 -14.93
N LEU A 78 -1.52 4.88 -14.23
CA LEU A 78 -1.22 3.46 -14.38
C LEU A 78 -2.09 2.83 -15.48
N GLN A 79 -1.54 1.83 -16.15
CA GLN A 79 -2.25 1.04 -17.16
C GLN A 79 -3.51 0.40 -16.56
N LEU A 80 -4.58 0.25 -17.35
CA LEU A 80 -5.84 -0.35 -16.90
C LEU A 80 -5.69 -1.77 -16.36
N SER A 81 -4.71 -2.52 -16.85
CA SER A 81 -4.34 -3.86 -16.38
C SER A 81 -3.72 -3.87 -14.98
N THR A 82 -3.37 -2.71 -14.43
CA THR A 82 -2.79 -2.60 -13.09
C THR A 82 -3.83 -2.95 -12.04
N ARG A 83 -3.50 -3.92 -11.19
CA ARG A 83 -4.31 -4.30 -10.04
C ARG A 83 -3.95 -3.44 -8.83
N PHE A 84 -4.97 -2.91 -8.17
CA PHE A 84 -4.84 -2.22 -6.88
C PHE A 84 -5.15 -3.21 -5.76
N VAL A 85 -4.27 -3.27 -4.76
CA VAL A 85 -4.47 -4.08 -3.55
C VAL A 85 -4.49 -3.15 -2.36
N MET A 86 -5.62 -3.07 -1.66
CA MET A 86 -5.78 -2.23 -0.48
C MET A 86 -5.62 -3.08 0.78
N LEU A 87 -4.81 -2.56 1.70
CA LEU A 87 -4.53 -3.19 2.98
C LEU A 87 -4.79 -2.20 4.11
N SER A 88 -6.01 -2.27 4.64
CA SER A 88 -6.48 -1.37 5.67
C SER A 88 -7.37 -2.10 6.68
N THR A 89 -7.24 -1.74 7.95
CA THR A 89 -8.20 -2.12 8.99
C THR A 89 -9.35 -1.11 9.11
N ASP A 90 -9.23 0.06 8.47
CA ASP A 90 -10.28 1.05 8.38
C ASP A 90 -11.25 0.69 7.25
N ILE A 91 -12.46 0.28 7.62
CA ILE A 91 -13.51 -0.16 6.69
C ILE A 91 -14.07 0.97 5.83
N HIS A 92 -14.01 2.22 6.29
CA HIS A 92 -14.56 3.37 5.58
C HIS A 92 -13.60 3.78 4.48
N LEU A 93 -12.31 3.92 4.81
CA LEU A 93 -11.27 4.17 3.82
C LEU A 93 -11.26 3.08 2.75
N ASP A 94 -11.29 1.82 3.19
CA ASP A 94 -11.24 0.66 2.30
C ASP A 94 -12.38 0.65 1.30
N ARG A 95 -13.63 0.79 1.78
CA ARG A 95 -14.81 0.89 0.89
C ARG A 95 -14.70 2.08 -0.05
N THR A 96 -14.42 3.27 0.46
CA THR A 96 -14.39 4.49 -0.36
C THR A 96 -13.39 4.37 -1.50
N VAL A 97 -12.16 3.91 -1.22
CA VAL A 97 -11.13 3.77 -2.26
C VAL A 97 -11.45 2.63 -3.22
N CYS A 98 -11.85 1.46 -2.70
CA CYS A 98 -12.12 0.29 -3.53
C CYS A 98 -13.33 0.50 -4.45
N ASP A 99 -14.43 1.02 -3.92
CA ASP A 99 -15.66 1.26 -4.69
C ASP A 99 -15.42 2.31 -5.77
N LEU A 100 -14.68 3.38 -5.46
CA LEU A 100 -14.35 4.41 -6.43
C LEU A 100 -13.48 3.86 -7.57
N LEU A 101 -12.42 3.11 -7.25
CA LEU A 101 -11.55 2.52 -8.27
C LEU A 101 -12.30 1.47 -9.12
N ALA A 102 -13.13 0.64 -8.49
CA ALA A 102 -13.94 -0.36 -9.19
C ALA A 102 -14.97 0.29 -10.12
N ALA A 103 -15.62 1.39 -9.70
CA ALA A 103 -16.52 2.17 -10.53
C ALA A 103 -15.81 2.77 -11.77
N GLN A 104 -14.50 3.02 -11.67
CA GLN A 104 -13.65 3.43 -12.80
C GLN A 104 -13.07 2.26 -13.60
N GLY A 105 -13.61 1.04 -13.42
CA GLY A 105 -13.22 -0.16 -14.18
C GLY A 105 -11.88 -0.77 -13.77
N ARG A 106 -11.35 -0.45 -12.59
CA ARG A 106 -10.08 -1.03 -12.11
C ARG A 106 -10.26 -2.39 -11.44
N SER A 107 -9.24 -3.23 -11.56
CA SER A 107 -9.13 -4.45 -10.75
C SER A 107 -8.66 -4.06 -9.35
N VAL A 108 -9.54 -4.25 -8.36
CA VAL A 108 -9.25 -3.90 -6.95
C VAL A 108 -9.49 -5.11 -6.06
N VAL A 109 -8.62 -5.30 -5.08
CA VAL A 109 -8.76 -6.33 -4.06
C VAL A 109 -8.49 -5.74 -2.68
N SER A 110 -9.46 -5.86 -1.77
CA SER A 110 -9.31 -5.46 -0.37
C SER A 110 -8.88 -6.66 0.48
N ASN A 111 -7.87 -6.45 1.32
CA ASN A 111 -7.38 -7.42 2.32
C ASN A 111 -7.39 -8.88 1.84
N PRO A 112 -6.76 -9.22 0.70
CA PRO A 112 -6.84 -10.57 0.16
C PRO A 112 -6.29 -11.61 1.13
N GLU A 113 -7.02 -12.72 1.29
CA GLU A 113 -6.64 -13.84 2.15
C GLU A 113 -5.24 -14.40 1.86
N SER A 114 -4.76 -14.27 0.62
CA SER A 114 -3.40 -14.66 0.20
C SER A 114 -2.26 -13.86 0.85
N LEU A 115 -2.59 -12.77 1.56
CA LEU A 115 -1.65 -12.00 2.38
C LEU A 115 -1.60 -12.44 3.85
N HIS A 116 -2.49 -13.35 4.24
CA HIS A 116 -2.55 -13.91 5.59
C HIS A 116 -1.80 -15.24 5.72
N GLN A 117 -1.33 -15.80 4.60
CA GLN A 117 -0.41 -16.93 4.50
C GLN A 117 1.04 -16.44 4.37
#